data_AF-A0A3S0GTM1-F1
#
_entry.id   AF-A0A3S0GTM1-F1
#
_cell.length_a   1.000
_cell.length_b   1.000
_cell.length_c   1.000
_cell.angle_alpha   90.00
_cell.angle_beta   90.00
_cell.angle_gamma   90.00
#
_symmetry.space_group_name_H-M   'P 1'
#
loop_
_entity.id
_entity.type
_entity.pdbx_description
1 polymer ?
#
loop_
_entity_poly.entity_id
_entity_poly.type
_entity_poly.pdbx_seq_one_letter_code
_entity_poly.pdbx_strand_id
1 'polypeptide(L)'
;MLAWTHDNVYVWSSAIGEQILDWCNGFIRAASWIPDTTPGAKLLVARDNYVNLLDGGEPNPQRIAPFWHAGEVQHAEWIPDCYADPAILSRSVERAHRNTIHLWRPFDDRNQPFAQLSTSAAISAVAWIPDALGAPAVLISSVDGTLRLWRPKPGPHATLEIAFHQGTCQGAAVWISKTPLGPSIVTWGSNSVECAVRFWDPLTGCEQPILPIRHEWPIYRAAYFPNVLGHPSVLTWTQEDACLWRTLSF
;
A
#
# COMPACT_ATOMS: atom_id res chain seq x y z
N MET A 1 -5.77 0.41 -18.59
CA MET A 1 -4.73 1.06 -17.77
C MET A 1 -5.38 2.18 -16.98
N LEU A 2 -5.05 2.32 -15.69
CA LEU A 2 -5.50 3.41 -14.83
C LEU A 2 -4.31 4.30 -14.48
N ALA A 3 -4.50 5.61 -14.54
CA ALA A 3 -3.61 6.57 -13.91
C ALA A 3 -4.45 7.68 -13.29
N TRP A 4 -3.84 8.50 -12.45
CA TRP A 4 -4.50 9.60 -11.81
C TRP A 4 -3.48 10.69 -11.49
N THR A 5 -3.95 11.93 -11.49
CA THR A 5 -3.21 13.10 -11.01
C THR A 5 -3.86 13.59 -9.72
N HIS A 6 -3.32 14.67 -9.15
CA HIS A 6 -3.94 15.31 -8.00
C HIS A 6 -5.39 15.73 -8.22
N ASP A 7 -5.84 15.93 -9.47
CA ASP A 7 -7.15 16.49 -9.79
C ASP A 7 -8.09 15.51 -10.52
N ASN A 8 -7.53 14.59 -11.30
CA ASN A 8 -8.28 13.76 -12.24
C ASN A 8 -7.89 12.29 -12.16
N VAL A 9 -8.87 11.41 -12.41
CA VAL A 9 -8.64 9.98 -12.69
C VAL A 9 -8.78 9.77 -14.19
N TYR A 10 -7.83 9.04 -14.76
CA TYR A 10 -7.76 8.73 -16.18
C TYR A 10 -7.78 7.21 -16.39
N VAL A 11 -8.61 6.78 -17.32
CA VAL A 11 -8.64 5.38 -17.77
C VAL A 11 -8.36 5.32 -19.26
N TRP A 12 -7.46 4.42 -19.64
CA TRP A 12 -7.20 4.06 -21.02
C TRP A 12 -7.54 2.60 -21.27
N SER A 13 -8.11 2.31 -22.42
CA SER A 13 -8.25 0.93 -22.88
C SER A 13 -6.93 0.48 -23.50
N SER A 14 -6.37 -0.62 -22.98
CA SER A 14 -5.18 -1.23 -23.59
C SER A 14 -5.48 -1.93 -24.91
N ALA A 15 -6.75 -2.21 -25.21
CA ALA A 15 -7.15 -2.88 -26.44
C ALA A 15 -7.19 -1.91 -27.64
N ILE A 16 -7.65 -0.68 -27.41
CA ILE A 16 -7.77 0.35 -28.47
C ILE A 16 -6.72 1.46 -28.37
N GLY A 17 -6.00 1.56 -27.26
CA GLY A 17 -4.98 2.59 -27.05
C GLY A 17 -5.54 3.99 -26.78
N GLU A 18 -6.85 4.12 -26.59
CA GLU A 18 -7.54 5.40 -26.38
C GLU A 18 -7.91 5.61 -24.92
N GLN A 19 -8.03 6.89 -24.53
CA GLN A 19 -8.58 7.30 -23.26
C GLN A 19 -10.10 7.13 -23.27
N ILE A 20 -10.61 6.40 -22.29
CA ILE A 20 -12.04 6.09 -22.16
C ILE A 20 -12.69 6.84 -20.99
N LEU A 21 -11.90 7.27 -20.00
CA LEU A 21 -12.38 8.10 -18.90
C LEU A 21 -11.43 9.27 -18.64
N ASP A 22 -12.00 10.48 -18.57
CA ASP A 22 -11.42 11.65 -17.91
C ASP A 22 -12.40 12.11 -16.82
N TRP A 23 -12.05 11.88 -15.56
CA TRP A 23 -12.94 12.16 -14.46
C TRP A 23 -12.29 13.10 -13.47
N CYS A 24 -12.67 14.38 -13.56
CA CYS A 24 -12.29 15.42 -12.62
C CYS A 24 -12.96 15.19 -11.27
N ASN A 25 -12.18 14.87 -10.25
CA ASN A 25 -12.71 14.58 -8.92
C ASN A 25 -11.90 15.20 -7.78
N GLY A 26 -11.25 16.34 -8.01
CA GLY A 26 -10.54 17.08 -6.96
C GLY A 26 -9.37 16.29 -6.38
N PHE A 27 -9.03 16.53 -5.12
CA PHE A 27 -7.76 16.12 -4.51
C PHE A 27 -7.63 14.60 -4.30
N ILE A 28 -7.20 13.88 -5.33
CA ILE A 28 -7.05 12.43 -5.35
C ILE A 28 -5.69 12.04 -4.76
N ARG A 29 -5.71 11.06 -3.85
CA ARG A 29 -4.52 10.53 -3.17
C ARG A 29 -4.22 9.07 -3.49
N ALA A 30 -5.23 8.32 -3.92
CA ALA A 30 -5.07 6.98 -4.43
C ALA A 30 -6.25 6.62 -5.33
N ALA A 31 -5.99 5.88 -6.41
CA ALA A 31 -7.01 5.22 -7.19
C ALA A 31 -6.54 3.83 -7.59
N SER A 32 -7.45 2.84 -7.55
CA SER A 32 -7.17 1.46 -7.96
C SER A 32 -8.39 0.80 -8.60
N TRP A 33 -8.12 -0.17 -9.47
CA TRP A 33 -9.16 -1.05 -10.00
C TRP A 33 -9.58 -2.05 -8.95
N ILE A 34 -10.88 -2.32 -8.94
CA ILE A 34 -11.46 -3.43 -8.21
C ILE A 34 -11.58 -4.60 -9.18
N PRO A 35 -11.16 -5.83 -8.81
CA PRO A 35 -11.31 -6.99 -9.68
C PRO A 35 -12.76 -7.21 -10.09
N ASP A 36 -12.99 -7.59 -11.36
CA ASP A 36 -14.32 -7.82 -11.95
C ASP A 36 -15.16 -8.90 -11.26
N THR A 37 -14.55 -9.66 -10.34
CA THR A 37 -15.24 -10.61 -9.45
C THR A 37 -16.14 -9.91 -8.43
N THR A 38 -16.04 -8.58 -8.32
CA THR A 38 -16.81 -7.76 -7.39
C THR A 38 -18.04 -7.17 -8.10
N PRO A 39 -19.28 -7.41 -7.59
CA PRO A 39 -20.47 -6.91 -8.25
C PRO A 39 -20.53 -5.38 -8.28
N GLY A 40 -20.70 -4.79 -9.47
CA GLY A 40 -21.04 -3.37 -9.67
C GLY A 40 -19.91 -2.36 -9.45
N ALA A 41 -19.05 -2.56 -8.45
CA ALA A 41 -17.93 -1.67 -8.16
C ALA A 41 -16.72 -1.97 -9.05
N LYS A 42 -16.19 -0.94 -9.69
CA LYS A 42 -15.01 -1.08 -10.56
C LYS A 42 -13.84 -0.21 -10.14
N LEU A 43 -14.10 0.90 -9.43
CA LEU A 43 -13.05 1.83 -9.04
C LEU A 43 -13.11 2.11 -7.53
N LEU A 44 -11.94 2.12 -6.91
CA LEU A 44 -11.71 2.62 -5.57
C LEU A 44 -10.94 3.93 -5.67
N VAL A 45 -11.48 5.03 -5.14
CA VAL A 45 -10.85 6.36 -5.20
C VAL A 45 -10.83 7.01 -3.81
N ALA A 46 -9.64 7.31 -3.32
CA ALA A 46 -9.42 8.09 -2.11
C ALA A 46 -9.28 9.58 -2.45
N ARG A 47 -10.14 10.40 -1.85
CA ARG A 47 -10.22 11.84 -2.07
C ARG A 47 -10.65 12.54 -0.79
N ASP A 48 -9.99 13.64 -0.47
CA ASP A 48 -10.26 14.43 0.73
C ASP A 48 -10.27 13.51 1.97
N ASN A 49 -11.41 13.45 2.67
CA ASN A 49 -11.62 12.62 3.85
C ASN A 49 -12.38 11.31 3.55
N TYR A 50 -12.56 10.95 2.28
CA TYR A 50 -13.37 9.80 1.88
C TYR A 50 -12.58 8.83 1.02
N VAL A 51 -12.85 7.55 1.23
CA VAL A 51 -12.62 6.52 0.21
C VAL A 51 -13.96 6.21 -0.44
N ASN A 52 -14.03 6.24 -1.76
CA ASN A 52 -15.27 6.03 -2.50
C ASN A 52 -15.14 4.78 -3.36
N LEU A 53 -16.14 3.91 -3.26
CA LEU A 53 -16.40 2.87 -4.25
C LEU A 53 -17.29 3.45 -5.33
N LEU A 54 -16.86 3.30 -6.57
CA LEU A 54 -17.57 3.80 -7.73
C LEU A 54 -17.91 2.64 -8.66
N ASP A 55 -19.06 2.74 -9.32
CA ASP A 55 -19.31 1.95 -10.51
C ASP A 55 -18.34 2.37 -11.62
N GLY A 56 -18.07 1.50 -12.59
CA GLY A 56 -17.32 1.89 -13.79
C GLY A 56 -18.26 2.33 -14.90
N GLY A 57 -19.33 3.06 -14.55
CA GLY A 57 -20.22 3.67 -15.51
C GLY A 57 -19.49 4.78 -16.24
N GLU A 58 -19.27 4.61 -17.54
CA GLU A 58 -18.74 5.68 -18.40
C GLU A 58 -19.89 6.53 -18.96
N PRO A 59 -19.72 7.87 -19.08
CA PRO A 59 -18.51 8.64 -18.83
C PRO A 59 -18.37 9.19 -17.39
N ASN A 60 -19.33 8.94 -16.50
CA ASN A 60 -19.32 9.50 -15.14
C ASN A 60 -19.61 8.42 -14.06
N PRO A 61 -18.56 7.91 -13.41
CA PRO A 61 -18.66 6.93 -12.32
C PRO A 61 -19.62 7.39 -11.23
N GLN A 62 -20.61 6.58 -10.89
CA GLN A 62 -21.51 6.83 -9.77
C GLN A 62 -20.96 6.21 -8.49
N ARG A 63 -21.13 6.92 -7.38
CA ARG A 63 -20.69 6.44 -6.07
C ARG A 63 -21.65 5.38 -5.53
N ILE A 64 -21.12 4.18 -5.30
CA ILE A 64 -21.80 3.06 -4.66
C ILE A 64 -21.77 3.22 -3.14
N ALA A 65 -20.58 3.46 -2.57
CA ALA A 65 -20.41 3.58 -1.12
C ALA A 65 -19.29 4.57 -0.73
N PRO A 66 -19.52 5.45 0.25
CA PRO A 66 -18.49 6.28 0.87
C PRO A 66 -17.99 5.69 2.21
N PHE A 67 -16.67 5.74 2.43
CA PHE A 67 -16.02 5.40 3.69
C PHE A 67 -15.33 6.64 4.24
N TRP A 68 -15.79 7.14 5.38
CA TRP A 68 -15.38 8.43 5.92
C TRP A 68 -14.23 8.32 6.92
N HIS A 69 -13.30 9.26 6.83
CA HIS A 69 -12.20 9.46 7.78
C HIS A 69 -12.30 10.84 8.45
N ALA A 70 -11.84 10.95 9.70
CA ALA A 70 -11.76 12.23 10.39
C ALA A 70 -10.68 13.17 9.82
N GLY A 71 -9.74 12.61 9.05
CA GLY A 71 -8.62 13.31 8.43
C GLY A 71 -8.50 13.02 6.95
N GLU A 72 -7.52 13.66 6.31
CA GLU A 72 -7.27 13.50 4.88
C GLU A 72 -6.73 12.09 4.61
N VAL A 73 -7.38 11.37 3.71
CA VAL A 73 -6.96 10.02 3.30
C VAL A 73 -5.72 10.14 2.44
N GLN A 74 -4.61 9.55 2.89
CA GLN A 74 -3.34 9.55 2.19
C GLN A 74 -3.11 8.28 1.37
N HIS A 75 -3.83 7.20 1.68
CA HIS A 75 -3.68 5.93 0.98
C HIS A 75 -4.99 5.13 1.08
N ALA A 76 -5.34 4.44 0.00
CA ALA A 76 -6.38 3.43 0.00
C ALA A 76 -6.03 2.30 -0.97
N GLU A 77 -6.37 1.08 -0.58
CA GLU A 77 -6.10 -0.16 -1.30
C GLU A 77 -7.30 -1.09 -1.19
N TRP A 78 -7.66 -1.74 -2.30
CA TRP A 78 -8.63 -2.82 -2.30
C TRP A 78 -7.93 -4.14 -1.94
N ILE A 79 -8.47 -4.83 -0.94
CA ILE A 79 -8.02 -6.16 -0.54
C ILE A 79 -9.04 -7.17 -1.06
N PRO A 80 -8.69 -8.03 -2.02
CA PRO A 80 -9.62 -9.03 -2.55
C PRO A 80 -9.96 -10.12 -1.53
N ASP A 81 -9.02 -10.46 -0.65
CA ASP A 81 -9.20 -11.47 0.40
C ASP A 81 -8.59 -11.00 1.72
N CYS A 82 -9.48 -10.63 2.65
CA CYS A 82 -9.23 -10.24 4.02
C CYS A 82 -10.07 -11.12 4.94
N TYR A 83 -9.50 -12.25 5.37
CA TYR A 83 -10.20 -13.28 6.13
C TYR A 83 -11.40 -13.86 5.37
N ALA A 84 -11.18 -14.28 4.13
CA ALA A 84 -12.17 -14.88 3.21
C ALA A 84 -13.22 -13.91 2.63
N ASP A 85 -13.10 -12.61 2.90
CA ASP A 85 -14.00 -11.57 2.38
C ASP A 85 -13.20 -10.38 1.83
N PRO A 86 -13.73 -9.64 0.85
CA PRO A 86 -13.09 -8.40 0.40
C PRO A 86 -13.09 -7.34 1.50
N ALA A 87 -12.04 -6.52 1.52
CA ALA A 87 -11.90 -5.38 2.41
C ALA A 87 -11.29 -4.18 1.71
N ILE A 88 -11.39 -3.01 2.33
CA ILE A 88 -10.64 -1.82 1.94
C ILE A 88 -9.68 -1.49 3.06
N LEU A 89 -8.40 -1.35 2.75
CA LEU A 89 -7.41 -0.74 3.64
C LEU A 89 -7.30 0.74 3.31
N SER A 90 -7.36 1.58 4.32
CA SER A 90 -7.13 3.01 4.13
C SER A 90 -6.37 3.63 5.28
N ARG A 91 -5.63 4.69 4.96
CA ARG A 91 -4.86 5.48 5.92
C ARG A 91 -5.24 6.94 5.79
N SER A 92 -5.53 7.59 6.91
CA SER A 92 -5.74 9.03 7.00
C SER A 92 -4.79 9.71 7.97
N VAL A 93 -4.55 11.00 7.72
CA VAL A 93 -3.82 11.89 8.62
C VAL A 93 -4.79 12.91 9.17
N GLU A 94 -5.02 12.84 10.47
CA GLU A 94 -5.86 13.77 11.21
C GLU A 94 -5.08 15.01 11.65
N ARG A 95 -5.82 16.03 12.10
CA ARG A 95 -5.24 17.19 12.76
C ARG A 95 -4.39 16.75 13.95
N ALA A 96 -3.27 17.44 14.19
CA ALA A 96 -2.21 17.05 15.14
C ALA A 96 -1.37 15.81 14.74
N HIS A 97 -1.28 15.50 13.45
CA HIS A 97 -0.42 14.43 12.90
C HIS A 97 -0.73 13.03 13.44
N ARG A 98 -1.95 12.82 13.94
CA ARG A 98 -2.42 11.48 14.29
C ARG A 98 -2.73 10.72 13.01
N ASN A 99 -2.12 9.55 12.86
CA ASN A 99 -2.42 8.66 11.76
C ASN A 99 -3.45 7.64 12.20
N THR A 100 -4.47 7.45 11.37
CA THR A 100 -5.47 6.42 11.54
C THR A 100 -5.45 5.47 10.35
N ILE A 101 -5.49 4.18 10.65
CA ILE A 101 -5.59 3.11 9.67
C ILE A 101 -6.92 2.40 9.91
N HIS A 102 -7.68 2.22 8.85
CA HIS A 102 -8.99 1.57 8.88
C HIS A 102 -9.01 0.39 7.93
N LEU A 103 -9.73 -0.65 8.37
CA LEU A 103 -10.16 -1.74 7.51
C LEU A 103 -11.68 -1.75 7.45
N TRP A 104 -12.20 -1.69 6.23
CA TRP A 104 -13.63 -1.61 5.97
C TRP A 104 -14.12 -2.89 5.32
N ARG A 105 -15.36 -3.28 5.63
CA ARG A 105 -16.10 -4.23 4.81
C ARG A 105 -16.89 -3.42 3.77
N PRO A 106 -16.56 -3.54 2.47
CA PRO A 106 -17.08 -2.64 1.44
C PRO A 106 -18.59 -2.77 1.20
N PHE A 107 -19.17 -3.91 1.58
CA PHE A 107 -20.59 -4.24 1.39
C PHE A 107 -21.35 -4.41 2.71
N ASP A 108 -20.76 -3.96 3.83
CA ASP A 108 -21.45 -3.95 5.13
C ASP A 108 -22.18 -2.62 5.31
N ASP A 109 -23.47 -2.68 5.64
CA ASP A 109 -24.35 -1.51 5.80
C ASP A 109 -23.98 -0.64 7.02
N ARG A 110 -23.06 -1.10 7.87
CA ARG A 110 -22.69 -0.43 9.12
C ARG A 110 -21.92 0.88 8.92
N ASN A 111 -21.37 1.14 7.72
CA ASN A 111 -20.54 2.32 7.42
C ASN A 111 -19.46 2.63 8.47
N GLN A 112 -18.90 1.59 9.09
CA GLN A 112 -17.87 1.69 10.13
C GLN A 112 -16.75 0.69 9.85
N PRO A 113 -15.50 1.02 10.20
CA PRO A 113 -14.40 0.10 10.02
C PRO A 113 -14.57 -1.07 11.00
N PHE A 114 -14.38 -2.30 10.53
CA PHE A 114 -14.44 -3.48 11.40
C PHE A 114 -13.17 -3.61 12.26
N ALA A 115 -12.09 -2.95 11.84
CA ALA A 115 -10.84 -2.83 12.60
C ALA A 115 -10.20 -1.46 12.36
N GLN A 116 -9.66 -0.86 13.42
CA GLN A 116 -9.01 0.44 13.38
C GLN A 116 -7.74 0.44 14.24
N LEU A 117 -6.71 1.14 13.79
CA LEU A 117 -5.53 1.46 14.56
C LEU A 117 -5.27 2.98 14.51
N SER A 118 -5.07 3.59 15.68
CA SER A 118 -4.69 5.01 15.82
C SER A 118 -3.28 5.11 16.38
N THR A 119 -2.43 5.94 15.79
CA THR A 119 -1.07 6.15 16.27
C THR A 119 -0.63 7.61 16.10
N SER A 120 0.25 8.06 17.00
CA SER A 120 0.93 9.35 16.88
C SER A 120 2.22 9.27 16.04
N ALA A 121 2.64 8.07 15.63
CA ALA A 121 3.77 7.91 14.74
C ALA A 121 3.41 8.46 13.35
N ALA A 122 4.37 9.15 12.72
CA ALA A 122 4.23 9.58 11.33
C ALA A 122 4.38 8.37 10.41
N ILE A 123 3.30 7.96 9.75
CA ILE A 123 3.29 6.79 8.86
C ILE A 123 3.66 7.23 7.44
N SER A 124 4.63 6.54 6.84
CA SER A 124 5.05 6.73 5.44
C SER A 124 4.23 5.87 4.49
N ALA A 125 3.98 4.60 4.82
CA ALA A 125 3.21 3.68 3.99
C ALA A 125 2.51 2.60 4.83
N VAL A 126 1.49 1.99 4.21
CA VAL A 126 0.78 0.81 4.72
C VAL A 126 0.61 -0.18 3.58
N ALA A 127 0.60 -1.47 3.91
CA ALA A 127 0.37 -2.54 2.94
C ALA A 127 -0.38 -3.71 3.59
N TRP A 128 -1.38 -4.26 2.90
CA TRP A 128 -2.00 -5.52 3.30
C TRP A 128 -1.10 -6.72 2.99
N ILE A 129 -1.05 -7.67 3.91
CA ILE A 129 -0.26 -8.88 3.78
C ILE A 129 -1.13 -10.08 4.14
N PRO A 130 -1.47 -10.96 3.18
CA PRO A 130 -2.36 -12.09 3.44
C PRO A 130 -1.72 -13.18 4.31
N ASP A 131 -0.39 -13.28 4.31
CA ASP A 131 0.36 -14.27 5.09
C ASP A 131 1.65 -13.66 5.66
N ALA A 132 1.49 -12.88 6.74
CA ALA A 132 2.59 -12.33 7.52
C ALA A 132 2.90 -13.27 8.70
N LEU A 133 3.88 -14.14 8.51
CA LEU A 133 4.32 -15.13 9.51
C LEU A 133 3.16 -16.03 9.98
N GLY A 134 2.38 -16.57 9.03
CA GLY A 134 1.30 -17.53 9.31
C GLY A 134 -0.06 -16.91 9.59
N ALA A 135 -0.21 -15.58 9.51
CA ALA A 135 -1.52 -14.92 9.62
C ALA A 135 -1.57 -13.60 8.84
N PRO A 136 -2.75 -13.16 8.39
CA PRO A 136 -2.89 -11.86 7.73
C PRO A 136 -2.55 -10.70 8.66
N ALA A 137 -1.93 -9.66 8.10
CA ALA A 137 -1.53 -8.45 8.82
C ALA A 137 -1.47 -7.24 7.89
N VAL A 138 -1.37 -6.05 8.49
CA VAL A 138 -0.99 -4.81 7.83
C VAL A 138 0.43 -4.46 8.25
N LEU A 139 1.33 -4.28 7.28
CA LEU A 139 2.64 -3.68 7.52
C LEU A 139 2.51 -2.17 7.47
N ILE A 140 3.09 -1.54 8.49
CA ILE A 140 3.07 -0.10 8.69
C ILE A 140 4.53 0.33 8.75
N SER A 141 4.93 1.20 7.82
CA SER A 141 6.24 1.83 7.86
C SER A 141 6.09 3.26 8.40
N SER A 142 6.95 3.60 9.36
CA SER A 142 6.99 4.94 9.95
C SER A 142 8.15 5.76 9.38
N VAL A 143 7.99 7.09 9.37
CA VAL A 143 9.04 8.04 9.02
C VAL A 143 10.23 7.96 10.00
N ASP A 144 10.03 7.46 11.22
CA ASP A 144 11.10 7.25 12.19
C ASP A 144 11.95 5.99 11.93
N GLY A 145 11.70 5.26 10.83
CA GLY A 145 12.39 4.01 10.49
C GLY A 145 11.87 2.78 11.22
N THR A 146 10.84 2.92 12.06
CA THR A 146 10.19 1.78 12.70
C THR A 146 9.24 1.11 11.71
N LEU A 147 9.34 -0.21 11.60
CA LEU A 147 8.34 -1.04 10.93
C LEU A 147 7.47 -1.72 11.96
N ARG A 148 6.17 -1.77 11.71
CA ARG A 148 5.17 -2.29 12.62
C ARG A 148 4.26 -3.27 11.89
N LEU A 149 4.02 -4.44 12.47
CA LEU A 149 2.99 -5.37 12.00
C LEU A 149 1.76 -5.26 12.88
N TRP A 150 0.64 -4.90 12.26
CA TRP A 150 -0.67 -4.86 12.89
C TRP A 150 -1.48 -6.06 12.41
N ARG A 151 -1.84 -6.97 13.32
CA ARG A 151 -2.78 -8.06 13.00
C ARG A 151 -4.20 -7.61 13.36
N PRO A 152 -5.05 -7.31 12.37
CA PRO A 152 -6.41 -6.88 12.64
C PRO A 152 -7.26 -8.08 13.03
N LYS A 153 -7.64 -8.18 14.30
CA LYS A 153 -8.70 -9.12 14.69
C LYS A 153 -10.06 -8.45 14.47
N PRO A 154 -11.08 -9.18 14.00
CA PRO A 154 -12.45 -8.69 14.07
C PRO A 154 -12.78 -8.29 15.52
N GLY A 155 -13.12 -7.02 15.76
CA GLY A 155 -13.43 -6.49 17.10
C GLY A 155 -12.46 -5.42 17.63
N PRO A 156 -12.67 -4.95 18.88
CA PRO A 156 -12.02 -3.73 19.40
C PRO A 156 -10.56 -3.89 19.84
N HIS A 157 -9.99 -5.10 19.76
CA HIS A 157 -8.63 -5.38 20.23
C HIS A 157 -7.68 -5.64 19.06
N ALA A 158 -7.12 -4.56 18.53
CA ALA A 158 -5.96 -4.59 17.65
C ALA A 158 -4.71 -5.00 18.44
N THR A 159 -3.93 -5.94 17.93
CA THR A 159 -2.61 -6.27 18.48
C THR A 159 -1.53 -5.75 17.53
N LEU A 160 -0.64 -4.91 18.05
CA LEU A 160 0.60 -4.55 17.40
C LEU A 160 1.65 -5.55 17.87
N GLU A 161 2.10 -6.45 16.99
CA GLU A 161 2.81 -7.65 17.44
C GLU A 161 4.33 -7.51 17.33
N ILE A 162 4.84 -6.70 16.40
CA ILE A 162 6.29 -6.57 16.22
C ILE A 162 6.66 -5.17 15.75
N ALA A 163 7.65 -4.56 16.42
CA ALA A 163 8.32 -3.34 16.00
C ALA A 163 9.79 -3.65 15.73
N PHE A 164 10.24 -3.48 14.49
CA PHE A 164 11.66 -3.55 14.15
C PHE A 164 12.17 -2.13 13.95
N HIS A 165 13.21 -1.76 14.70
CA HIS A 165 13.88 -0.49 14.54
C HIS A 165 14.93 -0.61 13.46
N GLN A 166 14.70 0.08 12.35
CA GLN A 166 15.77 0.39 11.42
C GLN A 166 16.42 1.69 11.89
N GLY A 167 17.67 1.93 11.49
CA GLY A 167 18.28 3.25 11.65
C GLY A 167 17.53 4.32 10.84
N THR A 168 18.24 5.32 10.33
CA THR A 168 17.71 6.49 9.62
C THR A 168 17.01 6.23 8.26
N CYS A 169 16.32 5.10 8.07
CA CYS A 169 15.50 4.82 6.90
C CYS A 169 14.13 5.51 7.03
N GLN A 170 14.02 6.73 6.50
CA GLN A 170 12.73 7.39 6.27
C GLN A 170 12.13 6.83 4.98
N GLY A 171 11.35 5.76 5.09
CA GLY A 171 11.07 4.89 3.95
C GLY A 171 9.73 4.18 3.96
N ALA A 172 9.34 3.66 2.80
CA ALA A 172 8.21 2.73 2.68
C ALA A 172 8.71 1.28 2.75
N ALA A 173 7.79 0.36 3.06
CA ALA A 173 8.12 -1.05 3.21
C ALA A 173 7.10 -1.95 2.51
N VAL A 174 7.56 -3.09 2.02
CA VAL A 174 6.70 -4.14 1.45
C VAL A 174 7.10 -5.50 2.01
N TRP A 175 6.11 -6.36 2.21
CA TRP A 175 6.34 -7.75 2.60
C TRP A 175 6.42 -8.67 1.41
N ILE A 176 7.32 -9.64 1.49
CA ILE A 176 7.48 -10.68 0.49
C ILE A 176 7.46 -12.03 1.20
N SER A 177 6.45 -12.84 0.93
CA SER A 177 6.30 -14.16 1.57
C SER A 177 7.28 -15.21 1.03
N LYS A 178 7.73 -15.06 -0.22
CA LYS A 178 8.62 -16.00 -0.89
C LYS A 178 9.80 -15.26 -1.51
N THR A 179 10.90 -15.20 -0.78
CA THR A 179 12.23 -14.93 -1.34
C THR A 179 13.11 -16.18 -1.23
N PRO A 180 14.26 -16.24 -1.92
CA PRO A 180 15.22 -17.33 -1.75
C PRO A 180 15.69 -17.53 -0.30
N LEU A 181 15.69 -16.47 0.53
CA LEU A 181 16.08 -16.51 1.94
C LEU A 181 14.89 -16.70 2.90
N GLY A 182 13.70 -16.98 2.36
CA GLY A 182 12.45 -17.06 3.12
C GLY A 182 11.63 -15.76 3.05
N PRO A 183 10.68 -15.56 3.96
CA PRO A 183 9.93 -14.31 4.03
C PRO A 183 10.87 -13.13 4.33
N SER A 184 10.64 -12.00 3.67
CA SER A 184 11.47 -10.80 3.84
C SER A 184 10.60 -9.55 3.85
N ILE A 185 11.01 -8.56 4.64
CA ILE A 185 10.51 -7.19 4.50
C ILE A 185 11.54 -6.41 3.69
N VAL A 186 11.08 -5.70 2.67
CA VAL A 186 11.92 -4.82 1.86
C VAL A 186 11.62 -3.39 2.21
N THR A 187 12.65 -2.62 2.54
CA THR A 187 12.54 -1.18 2.82
C THR A 187 13.34 -0.36 1.84
N TRP A 188 12.87 0.86 1.55
CA TRP A 188 13.59 1.82 0.74
C TRP A 188 13.37 3.23 1.27
N GLY A 189 14.42 4.05 1.23
CA GLY A 189 14.40 5.43 1.73
C GLY A 189 14.38 6.49 0.64
N SER A 190 13.76 7.63 0.93
CA SER A 190 13.77 8.82 0.07
C SER A 190 14.68 9.94 0.61
N ASN A 191 15.49 9.69 1.65
CA ASN A 191 16.39 10.69 2.21
C ASN A 191 17.82 10.52 1.67
N SER A 192 18.51 11.65 1.55
CA SER A 192 19.82 11.74 0.88
C SER A 192 20.98 11.05 1.60
N VAL A 193 20.77 10.58 2.84
CA VAL A 193 21.86 10.00 3.65
C VAL A 193 22.12 8.55 3.23
N GLU A 194 21.10 7.77 2.89
CA GLU A 194 21.24 6.42 2.32
C GLU A 194 20.05 6.06 1.41
N CYS A 195 20.18 6.29 0.10
CA CYS A 195 19.19 5.87 -0.90
C CYS A 195 19.40 4.40 -1.27
N ALA A 196 18.93 3.47 -0.43
CA ALA A 196 19.10 2.04 -0.66
C ALA A 196 17.83 1.23 -0.44
N VAL A 197 17.70 0.12 -1.17
CA VAL A 197 16.74 -0.95 -0.89
C VAL A 197 17.41 -2.03 -0.05
N ARG A 198 16.84 -2.34 1.11
CA ARG A 198 17.35 -3.32 2.08
C ARG A 198 16.33 -4.42 2.33
N PHE A 199 16.83 -5.60 2.72
CA PHE A 199 16.03 -6.78 2.99
C PHE A 199 16.19 -7.18 4.45
N TRP A 200 15.09 -7.51 5.10
CA TRP A 200 15.05 -7.77 6.54
C TRP A 200 14.37 -9.09 6.79
N ASP A 201 14.94 -9.86 7.71
CA ASP A 201 14.31 -11.07 8.23
C ASP A 201 13.19 -10.63 9.18
N PRO A 202 11.94 -11.01 8.91
CA PRO A 202 10.80 -10.57 9.68
C PRO A 202 10.60 -11.31 11.00
N LEU A 203 11.34 -12.38 11.27
CA LEU A 203 11.32 -13.09 12.55
C LEU A 203 12.35 -12.48 13.51
N THR A 204 13.55 -12.21 13.01
CA THR A 204 14.66 -11.71 13.83
C THR A 204 14.78 -10.19 13.84
N GLY A 205 14.24 -9.51 12.83
CA GLY A 205 14.42 -8.08 12.60
C GLY A 205 15.80 -7.72 12.07
N CYS A 206 16.67 -8.71 11.82
CA CYS A 206 18.01 -8.47 11.32
C CYS A 206 17.99 -8.22 9.81
N GLU A 207 18.94 -7.41 9.34
CA GLU A 207 19.17 -7.27 7.91
C GLU A 207 19.64 -8.62 7.34
N GLN A 208 18.99 -9.07 6.27
CA GLN A 208 19.38 -10.28 5.57
C GLN A 208 20.72 -10.05 4.86
N PRO A 209 21.53 -11.11 4.63
CA PRO A 209 22.82 -11.01 3.95
C PRO A 209 22.68 -10.81 2.43
N ILE A 210 21.76 -9.93 2.01
CA ILE A 210 21.53 -9.53 0.63
C ILE A 210 22.20 -8.17 0.43
N LEU A 211 23.02 -8.05 -0.61
CA LEU A 211 23.61 -6.78 -0.99
C LEU A 211 22.51 -5.72 -1.21
N PRO A 212 22.58 -4.57 -0.52
CA PRO A 212 21.59 -3.53 -0.68
C PRO A 212 21.69 -2.93 -2.09
N ILE A 213 20.54 -2.70 -2.71
CA ILE A 213 20.48 -2.02 -4.01
C ILE A 213 20.63 -0.53 -3.72
N ARG A 214 21.74 0.06 -4.14
CA ARG A 214 22.04 1.48 -3.88
C ARG A 214 21.68 2.34 -5.08
N HIS A 215 21.12 3.50 -4.77
CA HIS A 215 20.81 4.56 -5.71
C HIS A 215 21.53 5.85 -5.30
N GLU A 216 21.79 6.70 -6.28
CA GLU A 216 22.30 8.06 -6.06
C GLU A 216 21.17 9.03 -5.64
N TRP A 217 19.95 8.74 -6.09
CA TRP A 217 18.77 9.57 -5.89
C TRP A 217 17.75 8.94 -4.93
N PRO A 218 16.90 9.77 -4.27
CA PRO A 218 15.78 9.31 -3.46
C PRO A 218 14.95 8.24 -4.15
N ILE A 219 14.70 7.13 -3.45
CA ILE A 219 13.83 6.07 -3.94
C ILE A 219 12.40 6.41 -3.52
N TYR A 220 11.54 6.67 -4.50
CA TYR A 220 10.14 7.00 -4.22
C TYR A 220 9.30 5.73 -4.04
N ARG A 221 9.62 4.66 -4.77
CA ARG A 221 8.91 3.39 -4.67
C ARG A 221 9.84 2.24 -5.01
N ALA A 222 9.57 1.08 -4.43
CA ALA A 222 10.09 -0.19 -4.91
C ALA A 222 8.95 -1.21 -5.01
N ALA A 223 9.07 -2.14 -5.95
CA ALA A 223 8.16 -3.26 -6.10
C ALA A 223 8.97 -4.54 -6.30
N TYR A 224 8.61 -5.58 -5.56
CA TYR A 224 9.21 -6.89 -5.72
C TYR A 224 8.37 -7.75 -6.65
N PHE A 225 9.06 -8.43 -7.55
CA PHE A 225 8.48 -9.38 -8.47
C PHE A 225 9.13 -10.75 -8.21
N PRO A 226 8.35 -11.78 -7.82
CA PRO A 226 8.88 -13.09 -7.49
C PRO A 226 9.46 -13.81 -8.72
N ASN A 227 9.00 -13.44 -9.92
CA ASN A 227 9.49 -14.02 -11.16
C ASN A 227 9.37 -13.03 -12.32
N VAL A 228 10.49 -12.44 -12.71
CA VAL A 228 10.67 -11.71 -13.97
C VAL A 228 11.73 -12.44 -14.77
N LEU A 229 11.34 -12.97 -15.93
CA LEU A 229 12.24 -13.73 -16.83
C LEU A 229 12.98 -14.88 -16.13
N GLY A 230 12.31 -15.57 -15.19
CA GLY A 230 12.86 -16.72 -14.46
C GLY A 230 13.59 -16.39 -13.15
N HIS A 231 13.63 -15.13 -12.73
CA HIS A 231 14.35 -14.71 -11.52
C HIS A 231 13.56 -13.73 -10.67
N PRO A 232 13.77 -13.72 -9.35
CA PRO A 232 13.26 -12.66 -8.50
C PRO A 232 13.93 -11.32 -8.86
N SER A 233 13.13 -10.26 -8.90
CA SER A 233 13.57 -8.93 -9.30
C SER A 233 12.91 -7.85 -8.46
N VAL A 234 13.63 -6.76 -8.23
CA VAL A 234 13.11 -5.54 -7.62
C VAL A 234 13.11 -4.45 -8.67
N LEU A 235 11.95 -3.83 -8.90
CA LEU A 235 11.84 -2.58 -9.65
C LEU A 235 11.90 -1.42 -8.67
N THR A 236 12.76 -0.47 -8.92
CA THR A 236 12.90 0.76 -8.11
C THR A 236 12.59 1.96 -8.99
N TRP A 237 11.86 2.91 -8.44
CA TRP A 237 11.63 4.22 -9.06
C TRP A 237 12.27 5.30 -8.21
N THR A 238 13.21 6.02 -8.79
CA THR A 238 13.85 7.18 -8.19
C THR A 238 13.33 8.46 -8.84
N GLN A 239 13.89 9.59 -8.42
CA GLN A 239 13.61 10.88 -9.04
C GLN A 239 13.96 10.91 -10.54
N GLU A 240 15.05 10.26 -10.93
CA GLU A 240 15.59 10.35 -12.30
C GLU A 240 15.30 9.08 -13.12
N ASP A 241 15.25 7.91 -12.47
CA ASP A 241 15.29 6.63 -13.18
C ASP A 241 14.31 5.59 -12.64
N ALA A 242 13.95 4.65 -13.50
CA ALA A 242 13.28 3.40 -13.11
C ALA A 242 14.17 2.21 -13.49
N CYS A 243 14.71 1.53 -12.49
CA CYS A 243 15.68 0.45 -12.67
C CYS A 243 15.09 -0.90 -12.23
N LEU A 244 15.24 -1.92 -13.08
CA LEU A 244 14.91 -3.30 -12.73
C LEU A 244 16.19 -4.05 -12.32
N TRP A 245 16.23 -4.46 -11.06
CA TRP A 245 17.34 -5.17 -10.47
C TRP A 245 17.01 -6.64 -10.39
N ARG A 246 17.85 -7.50 -10.95
CA ARG A 246 17.81 -8.92 -10.62
C ARG A 246 18.34 -9.05 -9.19
N THR A 247 17.52 -9.59 -8.28
CA THR A 247 18.07 -10.07 -7.01
C THR A 247 18.78 -11.36 -7.38
N LEU A 248 20.05 -11.23 -7.77
CA LEU A 248 20.88 -12.38 -8.07
C LEU A 248 20.81 -13.30 -6.87
N SER A 249 20.37 -14.53 -7.13
CA SER A 249 20.55 -15.66 -6.24
C SER A 249 21.96 -15.64 -5.70
N PHE A 250 22.08 -15.55 -4.37
CA PHE A 250 23.30 -15.95 -3.66
C PHE A 250 23.43 -17.47 -3.76
#